data_AF-A0A8C4JQL7-F1
#
_entry.id   AF-A0A8C4JQL7-F1
#
_cell.length_a   1.000
_cell.length_b   1.000
_cell.length_c   1.000
_cell.angle_alpha   90.00
_cell.angle_beta   90.00
_cell.angle_gamma   90.00
#
_symmetry.space_group_name_H-M   'P 1'
#
loop_
_entity.id
_entity.type
_entity.pdbx_description
1 polymer ?
#
loop_
_entity_poly.entity_id
_entity_poly.type
_entity_poly.pdbx_seq_one_letter_code
_entity_poly.pdbx_strand_id
1 'polypeptide(L)'
;GDGGGVAPVVALKSTALGWATSPRFRCASLLVAPKFVGKEGRVYVLSYALAAIYDGPVANVRHNLDEVIRSVGCVTEMQVNHSRQLWQVSTAPLRAVMEDMVRSGRTLNAEMQNISRAFVGLNEEVASEAGYDLRQGRSAAPPQALSTQKLYEMKTKLRCKCERGTESSEEHTAYAD
;
A
#
# COMPACT_ATOMS: atom_id res chain seq x y z
N GLY A 1 33.89 21.74 -32.83
CA GLY A 1 34.29 23.11 -33.16
C GLY A 1 35.49 23.46 -32.33
N ASP A 2 36.67 23.34 -32.92
CA ASP A 2 37.96 23.50 -32.25
C ASP A 2 38.37 24.99 -32.30
N GLY A 3 37.77 25.81 -31.44
CA GLY A 3 37.92 27.27 -31.46
C GLY A 3 38.80 27.84 -30.34
N GLY A 4 39.10 27.05 -29.30
CA GLY A 4 39.81 27.52 -28.11
C GLY A 4 41.34 27.61 -28.27
N GLY A 5 41.92 26.78 -29.14
CA GLY A 5 43.36 26.66 -29.28
C GLY A 5 44.02 27.68 -30.23
N VAL A 6 43.29 28.22 -31.22
CA VAL A 6 43.88 29.04 -32.29
C VAL A 6 44.15 30.50 -31.90
N ALA A 7 43.31 31.07 -31.04
CA ALA A 7 43.44 32.45 -30.57
C ALA A 7 44.75 32.71 -29.79
N PRO A 8 45.16 31.88 -28.81
CA PRO A 8 46.41 32.12 -28.08
C PRO A 8 47.66 31.99 -28.97
N VAL A 9 47.67 31.08 -29.95
CA VAL A 9 48.84 30.90 -30.83
C VAL A 9 49.03 32.10 -31.78
N VAL A 10 47.94 32.64 -32.31
CA VAL A 10 47.97 33.83 -33.18
C VAL A 10 48.35 35.08 -32.38
N ALA A 11 47.86 35.22 -31.14
CA ALA A 11 48.25 36.29 -30.23
C ALA A 11 49.72 36.20 -29.82
N LEU A 12 50.26 34.99 -29.60
CA LEU A 12 51.67 34.80 -29.24
C LEU A 12 52.60 35.21 -30.39
N LYS A 13 52.26 34.83 -31.63
CA LYS A 13 53.05 35.17 -32.83
C LYS A 13 53.10 36.67 -33.10
N SER A 14 51.95 37.36 -32.98
CA SER A 14 51.87 38.81 -33.17
C SER A 14 52.59 39.58 -32.07
N THR A 15 52.49 39.11 -30.82
CA THR A 15 53.23 39.69 -29.69
C THR A 15 54.74 39.49 -29.85
N ALA A 16 55.19 38.31 -30.29
CA ALA A 16 56.61 38.05 -30.54
C ALA A 16 57.18 38.94 -31.66
N LEU A 17 56.44 39.10 -32.77
CA LEU A 17 56.86 39.98 -33.87
C LEU A 17 56.88 41.46 -33.46
N GLY A 18 55.90 41.90 -32.65
CA GLY A 18 55.87 43.24 -32.08
C GLY A 18 57.05 43.50 -31.14
N TRP A 19 57.43 42.51 -30.33
CA TRP A 19 58.63 42.57 -29.48
C TRP A 19 59.90 42.67 -30.31
N ALA A 20 60.01 41.90 -31.39
CA ALA A 20 61.19 41.90 -32.24
C ALA A 20 61.41 43.26 -32.94
N THR A 21 60.33 43.90 -33.41
CA THR A 21 60.40 45.02 -34.36
C THR A 21 60.23 46.41 -33.75
N SER A 22 59.57 46.56 -32.59
CA SER A 22 59.18 47.87 -32.07
C SER A 22 59.66 48.15 -30.64
N PRO A 23 60.51 49.18 -30.43
CA PRO A 23 60.93 49.62 -29.09
C PRO A 23 59.74 50.06 -28.21
N ARG A 24 58.72 50.69 -28.80
CA ARG A 24 57.51 51.12 -28.09
C ARG A 24 56.74 49.92 -27.54
N PHE A 25 56.69 48.83 -28.29
CA PHE A 25 56.02 47.60 -27.87
C PHE A 25 56.78 46.93 -26.71
N ARG A 26 58.11 46.87 -26.78
CA ARG A 26 58.95 46.39 -25.67
C ARG A 26 58.70 47.18 -24.38
N CYS A 27 58.70 48.51 -24.47
CA CYS A 27 58.46 49.37 -23.31
C CYS A 27 57.05 49.17 -22.72
N ALA A 28 56.02 49.09 -23.56
CA ALA A 28 54.66 48.83 -23.11
C ALA A 28 54.54 47.47 -22.40
N SER A 29 55.13 46.41 -22.96
CA SER A 29 55.13 45.09 -22.32
C SER A 29 55.89 45.07 -21.00
N LEU A 30 57.03 45.76 -20.89
CA LEU A 30 57.81 45.86 -19.65
C LEU A 30 57.07 46.63 -18.55
N LEU A 31 56.16 47.54 -18.90
CA LEU A 31 55.32 48.26 -17.94
C LEU A 31 54.07 47.47 -17.53
N VAL A 32 53.52 46.67 -18.44
CA VAL A 32 52.27 45.94 -18.26
C VAL A 32 52.50 44.58 -17.59
N ALA A 33 53.55 43.84 -17.96
CA ALA A 33 53.83 42.51 -17.41
C ALA A 33 53.98 42.51 -15.86
N PRO A 34 54.68 43.48 -15.23
CA PRO A 34 54.77 43.53 -13.77
C PRO A 34 53.44 43.83 -13.07
N LYS A 35 52.48 44.47 -13.76
CA LYS A 35 51.15 44.78 -13.19
C LYS A 35 50.33 43.51 -12.95
N PHE A 36 50.54 42.46 -13.76
CA PHE A 36 49.93 41.15 -13.57
C PHE A 36 50.56 40.33 -12.42
N VAL A 37 51.71 40.74 -11.89
CA VAL A 37 52.36 40.11 -10.72
C VAL A 37 51.90 40.76 -9.40
N GLY A 38 51.08 41.82 -9.48
CA GLY A 38 50.51 42.53 -8.33
C GLY A 38 49.23 41.89 -7.77
N LYS A 39 48.63 42.55 -6.77
CA LYS A 39 47.38 42.11 -6.12
C LYS A 39 46.22 41.95 -7.12
N GLU A 40 46.10 42.88 -8.07
CA GLU A 40 45.08 42.88 -9.13
C GLU A 40 45.32 41.78 -10.18
N GLY A 41 46.58 41.40 -10.38
CA GLY A 41 46.98 40.36 -11.34
C GLY A 41 46.50 38.96 -11.01
N ARG A 42 46.25 38.69 -9.72
CA ARG A 42 45.74 37.40 -9.23
C ARG A 42 44.40 37.03 -9.84
N VAL A 43 43.53 38.01 -10.08
CA VAL A 43 42.21 37.79 -10.70
C VAL A 43 42.38 37.29 -12.14
N TYR A 44 43.33 37.85 -12.89
CA TYR A 44 43.64 37.38 -14.24
C TYR A 44 44.18 35.95 -14.23
N VAL A 45 45.13 35.63 -13.33
CA VAL A 45 45.66 34.26 -13.19
C VAL A 45 44.55 33.27 -12.81
N LEU A 46 43.70 33.63 -11.85
CA LEU A 46 42.54 32.82 -11.45
C LEU A 46 41.56 32.61 -12.60
N SER A 47 41.24 33.65 -13.37
CA SER A 47 40.36 33.54 -14.54
C SER A 47 40.92 32.61 -15.61
N TYR A 48 42.23 32.68 -15.87
CA TYR A 48 42.91 31.78 -16.82
C TYR A 48 42.90 30.34 -16.32
N ALA A 49 43.17 30.12 -15.03
CA ALA A 49 43.09 28.79 -14.42
C ALA A 49 41.66 28.22 -14.49
N LEU A 50 40.64 29.03 -14.21
CA LEU A 50 39.24 28.63 -14.34
C LEU A 50 38.87 28.27 -15.78
N ALA A 51 39.32 29.04 -16.77
CA ALA A 51 39.11 28.74 -18.18
C ALA A 51 39.76 27.39 -18.56
N ALA A 52 41.01 27.16 -18.14
CA ALA A 52 41.71 25.90 -18.39
C ALA A 52 41.04 24.69 -17.71
N ILE A 53 40.48 24.88 -16.50
CA ILE A 53 39.74 23.85 -15.78
C ILE A 53 38.40 23.54 -16.48
N TYR A 54 37.74 24.55 -17.03
CA TYR A 54 36.45 24.40 -17.71
C TYR A 54 36.55 23.54 -18.97
N ASP A 55 37.55 23.80 -19.82
CA ASP A 55 37.75 23.06 -21.06
C ASP A 55 38.46 21.71 -20.85
N GLY A 56 39.12 21.51 -19.72
CA GLY A 56 39.81 20.25 -19.38
C GLY A 56 38.94 19.31 -18.52
N PRO A 57 39.22 19.21 -17.21
CA PRO A 57 38.59 18.23 -16.33
C PRO A 57 37.07 18.37 -16.24
N VAL A 58 36.52 19.60 -16.28
CA VAL A 58 35.07 19.81 -16.22
C VAL A 58 34.37 19.27 -17.47
N ALA A 59 34.95 19.43 -18.65
CA ALA A 59 34.41 18.86 -19.88
C ALA A 59 34.31 17.32 -19.81
N ASN A 60 35.32 16.66 -19.23
CA ASN A 60 35.31 15.21 -19.00
C ASN A 60 34.21 14.79 -18.00
N VAL A 61 34.06 15.51 -16.88
CA VAL A 61 33.00 15.21 -15.91
C VAL A 61 31.62 15.41 -16.52
N ARG A 62 31.43 16.47 -17.31
CA ARG A 62 30.16 16.71 -18.01
C ARG A 62 29.83 15.60 -19.01
N HIS A 63 30.82 15.13 -19.75
CA HIS A 63 30.62 14.00 -20.67
C HIS A 63 30.16 12.73 -19.93
N ASN A 64 30.82 12.39 -18.82
CA ASN A 64 30.40 11.25 -18.00
C ASN A 64 29.00 11.45 -17.41
N LEU A 65 28.68 12.68 -16.97
CA LEU A 65 27.36 13.00 -16.42
C LEU A 65 26.25 12.82 -17.47
N ASP A 66 26.47 13.25 -18.71
CA ASP A 66 25.50 13.08 -19.79
C ASP A 66 25.19 11.59 -20.06
N GLU A 67 26.20 10.72 -19.91
CA GLU A 67 26.02 9.27 -20.03
C GLU A 67 25.29 8.68 -18.82
N VAL A 68 25.62 9.14 -17.61
CA VAL A 68 24.91 8.76 -16.39
C VAL A 68 23.43 9.15 -16.48
N ILE A 69 23.12 10.37 -16.93
CA ILE A 69 21.72 10.82 -17.12
C ILE A 69 20.97 9.90 -18.09
N ARG A 70 21.61 9.50 -19.20
CA ARG A 70 21.02 8.54 -20.15
C ARG A 70 20.73 7.19 -19.51
N SER A 71 21.69 6.62 -18.79
CA SER A 71 21.52 5.32 -18.12
C SER A 71 20.43 5.36 -17.05
N VAL A 72 20.37 6.45 -16.25
CA VAL A 72 19.30 6.66 -15.27
C VAL A 72 17.94 6.74 -15.96
N GLY A 73 17.83 7.43 -17.10
CA GLY A 73 16.61 7.46 -17.90
C GLY A 73 16.10 6.05 -18.23
N CYS A 74 16.99 5.19 -18.77
CA CYS A 74 16.67 3.80 -19.07
C CYS A 74 16.23 3.00 -17.84
N VAL A 75 16.95 3.14 -16.71
CA VAL A 75 16.58 2.47 -15.45
C VAL A 75 15.22 2.94 -14.96
N THR A 76 14.93 4.24 -15.03
CA THR A 76 13.63 4.78 -14.57
C THR A 76 12.47 4.30 -15.43
N GLU A 77 12.63 4.24 -16.75
CA GLU A 77 11.59 3.72 -17.65
C GLU A 77 11.29 2.24 -17.36
N MET A 78 12.35 1.45 -17.22
CA MET A 78 12.23 0.04 -16.87
C MET A 78 11.60 -0.16 -15.48
N GLN A 79 12.04 0.62 -14.48
CA GLN A 79 11.56 0.49 -13.11
C GLN A 79 10.09 0.90 -12.97
N VAL A 80 9.66 1.97 -13.65
CA VAL A 80 8.25 2.36 -13.69
C VAL A 80 7.40 1.26 -14.31
N ASN A 81 7.85 0.66 -15.42
CA ASN A 81 7.09 -0.40 -16.08
C ASN A 81 6.94 -1.65 -15.19
N HIS A 82 8.01 -2.11 -14.58
CA HIS A 82 7.95 -3.25 -13.65
C HIS A 82 7.14 -2.94 -12.39
N SER A 83 7.29 -1.75 -11.81
CA SER A 83 6.49 -1.32 -10.65
C SER A 83 5.00 -1.28 -10.98
N ARG A 84 4.62 -0.81 -12.17
CA ARG A 84 3.21 -0.78 -12.61
C ARG A 84 2.64 -2.18 -12.76
N GLN A 85 3.38 -3.10 -13.37
CA GLN A 85 2.96 -4.49 -13.49
C GLN A 85 2.82 -5.16 -12.13
N LEU A 86 3.82 -5.01 -11.25
CA LEU A 86 3.78 -5.58 -9.90
C LEU A 86 2.64 -5.00 -9.07
N TRP A 87 2.38 -3.70 -9.18
CA TRP A 87 1.25 -3.05 -8.53
C TRP A 87 -0.09 -3.62 -9.00
N GLN A 88 -0.27 -3.81 -10.31
CA GLN A 88 -1.52 -4.37 -10.84
C GLN A 88 -1.74 -5.81 -10.34
N VAL A 89 -0.71 -6.66 -10.40
CA VAL A 89 -0.80 -8.06 -9.97
C VAL A 89 -1.04 -8.17 -8.46
N SER A 90 -0.39 -7.32 -7.65
CA SER A 90 -0.55 -7.34 -6.19
C SER A 90 -1.88 -6.75 -5.70
N THR A 91 -2.39 -5.71 -6.37
CA THR A 91 -3.64 -5.04 -5.94
C THR A 91 -4.91 -5.63 -6.54
N ALA A 92 -4.83 -6.34 -7.66
CA ALA A 92 -5.97 -7.05 -8.25
C ALA A 92 -6.70 -8.00 -7.26
N PRO A 93 -6.01 -8.92 -6.54
CA PRO A 93 -6.70 -9.81 -5.60
C PRO A 93 -7.33 -9.06 -4.42
N LEU A 94 -6.66 -8.02 -3.91
CA LEU A 94 -7.20 -7.16 -2.84
C LEU A 94 -8.52 -6.50 -3.26
N ARG A 95 -8.58 -5.96 -4.48
CA ARG A 95 -9.81 -5.35 -5.02
C ARG A 95 -10.93 -6.38 -5.14
N ALA A 96 -10.62 -7.57 -5.68
CA ALA A 96 -11.60 -8.64 -5.82
C ALA A 96 -12.18 -9.08 -4.47
N VAL A 97 -11.33 -9.24 -3.44
CA VAL A 97 -11.77 -9.59 -2.08
C VAL A 97 -12.66 -8.50 -1.48
N MET A 98 -12.31 -7.23 -1.63
CA MET A 98 -13.14 -6.12 -1.13
C MET A 98 -14.51 -6.07 -1.82
N GLU A 99 -14.54 -6.25 -3.14
CA GLU A 99 -15.80 -6.29 -3.90
C GLU A 99 -16.70 -7.45 -3.46
N ASP A 100 -16.13 -8.63 -3.26
CA ASP A 100 -16.86 -9.82 -2.84
C ASP A 100 -17.40 -9.69 -1.40
N MET A 101 -16.62 -9.08 -0.50
CA MET A 101 -17.06 -8.78 0.86
C MET A 101 -18.25 -7.81 0.87
N VAL A 102 -18.21 -6.75 0.05
CA VAL A 102 -19.32 -5.79 -0.09
C VAL A 102 -20.56 -6.48 -0.66
N ARG A 103 -20.40 -7.33 -1.67
CA ARG A 103 -21.51 -8.07 -2.27
C ARG A 103 -22.15 -9.03 -1.27
N SER A 104 -21.34 -9.82 -0.58
CA SER A 104 -21.77 -10.76 0.45
C SER A 104 -22.50 -10.05 1.59
N GLY A 105 -21.99 -8.89 2.03
CA GLY A 105 -22.66 -8.07 3.05
C GLY A 105 -24.06 -7.59 2.63
N ARG A 106 -24.24 -7.18 1.37
CA ARG A 106 -25.57 -6.79 0.86
C ARG A 106 -26.52 -7.97 0.81
N THR A 107 -26.06 -9.12 0.30
CA THR A 107 -26.86 -10.35 0.25
C THR A 107 -27.29 -10.76 1.65
N LEU A 108 -26.35 -10.82 2.60
CA LEU A 108 -26.62 -11.16 3.99
C LEU A 108 -27.66 -10.22 4.62
N ASN A 109 -27.56 -8.91 4.37
CA ASN A 109 -28.54 -7.93 4.87
C ASN A 109 -29.94 -8.14 4.26
N ALA A 110 -30.02 -8.49 2.97
CA ALA A 110 -31.29 -8.78 2.32
C ALA A 110 -31.95 -10.05 2.89
N GLU A 111 -31.18 -11.12 3.08
CA GLU A 111 -31.64 -12.37 3.70
C GLU A 111 -32.09 -12.14 5.14
N MET A 112 -31.33 -11.38 5.94
CA MET A 112 -31.69 -11.00 7.31
C MET A 112 -33.04 -10.27 7.35
N GLN A 113 -33.28 -9.31 6.44
CA GLN A 113 -34.57 -8.62 6.36
C GLN A 113 -35.71 -9.55 5.95
N ASN A 114 -35.46 -10.51 5.07
CA ASN A 114 -36.48 -11.48 4.65
C ASN A 114 -36.88 -12.40 5.81
N ILE A 115 -35.89 -12.93 6.52
CA ILE A 115 -36.10 -13.75 7.74
C ILE A 115 -36.84 -12.95 8.80
N SER A 116 -36.45 -11.69 9.04
CA SER A 116 -37.11 -10.81 9.99
C SER A 116 -38.59 -10.60 9.65
N ARG A 117 -38.92 -10.34 8.38
CA ARG A 117 -40.31 -10.21 7.92
C ARG A 117 -41.11 -11.49 8.10
N ALA A 118 -40.54 -12.65 7.77
CA ALA A 118 -41.20 -13.94 7.98
C ALA A 118 -41.51 -14.20 9.45
N PHE A 119 -40.57 -13.86 10.35
CA PHE A 119 -40.77 -14.03 11.79
C PHE A 119 -41.85 -13.10 12.36
N VAL A 120 -41.93 -11.87 11.85
CA VAL A 120 -43.02 -10.92 12.21
C VAL A 120 -44.38 -11.50 11.80
N GLY A 121 -44.51 -12.03 10.58
CA GLY A 121 -45.75 -12.64 10.12
C GLY A 121 -46.17 -13.84 10.98
N LEU A 122 -45.23 -14.71 11.33
CA LEU A 122 -45.48 -15.84 12.24
C LEU A 122 -45.90 -15.38 13.64
N ASN A 123 -45.27 -14.32 14.15
CA ASN A 123 -45.61 -13.79 15.47
C ASN A 123 -47.02 -13.17 15.48
N GLU A 124 -47.42 -12.50 14.41
CA GLU A 124 -48.76 -11.92 14.27
C GLU A 124 -49.85 -12.99 14.19
N GLU A 125 -49.57 -14.12 13.52
CA GLU A 125 -50.48 -15.27 13.49
C GLU A 125 -50.66 -15.92 14.88
N VAL A 126 -49.57 -16.04 15.66
CA VAL A 126 -49.62 -16.61 17.02
C VAL A 126 -50.22 -15.65 18.04
N ALA A 127 -50.02 -14.34 17.88
CA ALA A 127 -50.56 -13.31 18.76
C ALA A 127 -52.02 -12.94 18.43
N SER A 128 -52.57 -13.42 17.32
CA SER A 128 -53.94 -13.17 16.93
C SER A 128 -54.92 -13.91 17.84
N GLU A 129 -55.79 -13.16 18.54
CA GLU A 129 -56.89 -13.73 19.34
C GLU A 129 -58.10 -14.18 18.47
N ALA A 130 -58.00 -14.08 17.14
CA ALA A 130 -59.07 -14.47 16.22
C ALA A 130 -59.38 -15.98 16.33
N GLY A 131 -60.47 -16.31 17.03
CA GLY A 131 -60.92 -17.69 17.29
C GLY A 131 -61.03 -18.06 18.77
N TYR A 132 -60.53 -17.23 19.69
CA TYR A 132 -60.66 -17.46 21.13
C TYR A 132 -62.11 -17.27 21.65
N ASP A 133 -62.97 -16.57 20.92
CA ASP A 133 -64.37 -16.31 21.31
C ASP A 133 -65.34 -17.49 21.10
N LEU A 134 -64.94 -18.55 20.39
CA LEU A 134 -65.84 -19.69 20.12
C LEU A 134 -65.96 -20.69 21.27
N ARG A 135 -65.26 -20.47 22.40
CA ARG A 135 -65.30 -21.37 23.57
C ARG A 135 -65.94 -20.75 24.81
N GLN A 136 -66.40 -19.50 24.78
CA GLN A 136 -67.00 -18.88 25.97
C GLN A 136 -68.52 -19.12 26.10
N GLY A 137 -69.04 -20.15 25.43
CA GLY A 137 -70.48 -20.42 25.36
C GLY A 137 -70.90 -21.88 25.41
N ARG A 138 -70.12 -22.80 26.03
CA ARG A 138 -70.69 -24.09 26.47
C ARG A 138 -69.83 -24.86 27.48
N SER A 139 -70.43 -25.07 28.64
CA SER A 139 -70.24 -26.20 29.56
C SER A 139 -68.89 -26.42 30.25
N ALA A 140 -68.97 -26.34 31.58
CA ALA A 140 -68.43 -27.27 32.57
C ALA A 140 -66.91 -27.56 32.55
N ALA A 141 -66.30 -27.30 33.71
CA ALA A 141 -64.92 -27.56 34.10
C ALA A 141 -64.22 -28.71 33.31
N PRO A 142 -63.09 -28.44 32.62
CA PRO A 142 -62.26 -29.50 32.09
C PRO A 142 -61.52 -30.20 33.23
N PRO A 143 -61.26 -31.52 33.15
CA PRO A 143 -60.29 -32.16 34.03
C PRO A 143 -58.96 -31.43 33.81
N GLN A 144 -58.23 -31.14 34.90
CA GLN A 144 -56.94 -30.48 34.84
C GLN A 144 -55.94 -31.36 34.07
N ALA A 145 -55.92 -31.22 32.75
CA ALA A 145 -54.94 -31.86 31.89
C ALA A 145 -53.59 -31.23 32.22
N LEU A 146 -52.66 -32.05 32.71
CA LEU A 146 -51.29 -31.63 33.02
C LEU A 146 -50.67 -30.95 31.79
N SER A 147 -50.00 -29.81 32.01
CA SER A 147 -49.30 -29.12 30.94
C SER A 147 -48.29 -30.06 30.29
N THR A 148 -48.09 -29.88 28.98
CA THR A 148 -47.07 -30.61 28.21
C THR A 148 -45.70 -30.57 28.89
N GLN A 149 -45.37 -29.43 29.52
CA GLN A 149 -44.14 -29.27 30.31
C GLN A 149 -44.10 -30.19 31.53
N LYS A 150 -45.17 -30.28 32.33
CA LYS A 150 -45.24 -31.21 33.47
C LYS A 150 -45.24 -32.67 33.04
N LEU A 151 -45.86 -32.98 31.90
CA LEU A 151 -45.86 -34.32 31.34
C LEU A 151 -44.46 -34.74 30.90
N TYR A 152 -43.71 -33.83 30.27
CA TYR A 152 -42.32 -34.08 29.87
C TYR A 152 -41.42 -34.24 31.10
N GLU A 153 -41.58 -33.37 32.10
CA GLU A 153 -40.83 -33.45 33.36
C GLU A 153 -41.08 -34.78 34.10
N MET A 154 -42.35 -35.24 34.14
CA MET A 154 -42.71 -36.52 34.71
C MET A 154 -42.10 -37.70 33.94
N LYS A 155 -42.15 -37.66 32.60
CA LYS A 155 -41.57 -38.70 31.74
C LYS A 155 -40.04 -38.79 31.91
N THR A 156 -39.35 -37.67 31.99
CA THR A 156 -37.90 -37.62 32.21
C THR A 156 -37.54 -38.15 33.61
N LYS A 157 -38.27 -37.76 34.66
CA LYS A 157 -38.07 -38.28 36.02
C LYS A 157 -38.28 -39.80 36.12
N LEU A 158 -39.25 -40.35 35.38
CA LEU A 158 -39.48 -41.80 35.32
C LEU A 158 -38.34 -42.54 34.64
N ARG A 159 -37.78 -42.01 33.54
CA ARG A 159 -36.61 -42.64 32.88
C ARG A 159 -35.37 -42.65 33.79
N CYS A 160 -35.09 -41.55 34.49
CA CYS A 160 -34.00 -41.49 35.47
C CYS A 160 -34.21 -42.39 36.71
N LYS A 161 -35.44 -42.87 36.95
CA LYS A 161 -35.75 -43.85 38.00
C LYS A 161 -35.68 -45.28 37.48
N CYS A 162 -36.10 -45.55 36.24
CA CYS A 162 -35.94 -46.87 35.62
C CYS A 162 -34.48 -47.28 35.49
N GLU A 163 -33.56 -46.36 35.15
CA GLU A 163 -32.13 -46.67 35.06
C GLU A 163 -31.49 -46.95 36.44
N ARG A 164 -31.96 -46.29 37.51
CA ARG A 164 -31.54 -46.62 38.90
C ARG A 164 -32.29 -47.79 39.52
N GLY A 165 -33.38 -48.25 38.92
CA GLY A 165 -34.13 -49.43 39.35
C GLY A 165 -33.54 -50.72 38.80
N THR A 166 -32.79 -50.65 37.69
CA THR A 166 -32.06 -51.80 37.13
C THR A 166 -30.72 -52.05 37.80
N GLU A 167 -30.06 -51.03 38.39
CA GLU A 167 -28.83 -51.24 39.19
C GLU A 167 -29.09 -51.80 40.60
N SER A 168 -30.31 -51.70 41.15
CA SER A 168 -30.63 -52.23 42.49
C SER A 168 -31.12 -53.70 42.47
N SER A 169 -31.30 -54.31 41.30
CA SER A 169 -31.78 -55.70 41.18
C SER A 169 -30.75 -56.69 40.61
N GLU A 170 -29.53 -56.24 40.29
CA GLU A 170 -28.44 -57.12 39.82
C GLU A 170 -27.35 -57.37 40.89
N GLU A 171 -27.44 -56.80 42.09
CA GLU A 171 -26.50 -57.10 43.20
C GLU A 171 -27.01 -58.20 44.16
N HIS A 172 -27.82 -59.16 43.70
CA HIS A 172 -28.29 -60.28 44.56
C HIS A 172 -28.35 -61.67 43.91
N THR A 173 -27.67 -61.90 42.78
CA THR A 173 -27.45 -63.27 42.26
C THR A 173 -26.04 -63.44 41.73
N ALA A 174 -25.05 -63.18 42.59
CA ALA A 174 -23.78 -63.90 42.57
C ALA A 174 -23.97 -65.19 43.39
N TYR A 175 -24.37 -66.30 42.76
CA TYR A 175 -24.13 -67.71 43.16
C TYR A 175 -25.08 -68.64 42.36
N ALA A 176 -24.61 -69.19 41.24
CA ALA A 176 -24.97 -70.51 40.72
C ALA A 176 -24.31 -70.72 39.34
N ASP A 177 -23.57 -71.81 39.25
CA ASP A 177 -22.82 -72.40 38.11
C ASP A 177 -21.51 -71.74 37.65
#